data_AF-A0A392Q9S2-F1
#
_entry.id   AF-A0A392Q9S2-F1
#
_cell.length_a   1.000
_cell.length_b   1.000
_cell.length_c   1.000
_cell.angle_alpha   90.00
_cell.angle_beta   90.00
_cell.angle_gamma   90.00
#
_symmetry.space_group_name_H-M   'P 1'
#
loop_
_entity.id
_entity.type
_entity.pdbx_description
1 polymer ?
#
loop_
_entity_poly.entity_id
_entity_poly.type
_entity_poly.pdbx_seq_one_letter_code
_entity_poly.pdbx_strand_id
1 'polypeptide(L)' 'MSNLIEKELKSFDYPKEVMIFFSAHGVPPAYVEEAGDPYKAEMEECVDLIMEELETRKISNAFTLAYQ' A
#
# COMPACT_ATOMS: atom_id res chain seq x y z
N MET A 1 -2.38 5.47 -7.79
CA MET A 1 -0.99 5.42 -7.30
C MET A 1 -0.03 4.67 -8.21
N SER A 2 -0.44 3.56 -8.84
CA SER A 2 0.45 2.63 -9.56
C SER A 2 1.39 3.29 -10.57
N ASN A 3 0.96 4.34 -11.28
CA ASN A 3 1.83 5.11 -12.19
C ASN A 3 3.05 5.75 -11.50
N LEU A 4 2.87 6.29 -10.29
CA LEU A 4 3.96 6.93 -9.54
C LEU A 4 4.90 5.89 -8.95
N ILE A 5 4.36 4.77 -8.46
CA ILE A 5 5.17 3.65 -7.95
C ILE A 5 6.03 3.08 -9.08
N GLU A 6 5.44 2.80 -10.24
CA GLU A 6 6.20 2.32 -11.41
C GLU A 6 7.28 3.30 -11.84
N LYS A 7 6.98 4.61 -11.84
CA LYS A 7 7.96 5.64 -12.16
C LYS A 7 9.12 5.65 -11.16
N GLU A 8 8.82 5.54 -9.87
CA GLU A 8 9.82 5.57 -8.81
C GLU A 8 10.68 4.31 -8.82
N LEU A 9 10.10 3.12 -9.03
CA LEU A 9 10.86 1.88 -9.12
C LEU A 9 11.94 1.93 -10.23
N LYS A 10 11.69 2.65 -11.33
CA LYS A 10 12.66 2.83 -12.43
C LYS A 10 13.88 3.68 -12.04
N SER A 11 13.87 4.35 -10.89
CA SER A 11 15.01 5.12 -10.39
C SER A 11 16.08 4.26 -9.70
N PHE A 12 15.74 3.02 -9.33
CA PHE A 12 16.63 2.09 -8.62
C PHE A 12 17.47 1.24 -9.59
N ASP A 13 18.69 0.88 -9.18
CA ASP A 13 19.56 -0.03 -9.93
C ASP A 13 19.00 -1.46 -10.00
N TYR A 14 18.27 -1.87 -8.95
CA TYR A 14 17.63 -3.18 -8.84
C TYR A 14 16.12 -3.04 -8.54
N PRO A 15 15.29 -2.58 -9.50
CA PRO A 15 13.89 -2.26 -9.26
C PRO A 15 13.06 -3.41 -8.69
N LYS A 16 13.42 -4.66 -8.99
CA LYS A 16 12.70 -5.87 -8.55
C LYS A 16 12.98 -6.25 -7.10
N GLU A 17 14.05 -5.74 -6.51
CA GLU A 17 14.45 -6.04 -5.13
C GLU A 17 13.92 -5.00 -4.13
N VAL A 18 13.30 -3.92 -4.63
CA VAL A 18 12.74 -2.84 -3.82
C VAL A 18 11.48 -3.33 -3.09
N MET A 19 11.40 -3.06 -1.79
CA MET A 19 10.19 -3.25 -1.00
C MET A 19 9.31 -1.99 -1.09
N ILE A 20 8.03 -2.15 -1.38
CA ILE A 20 7.04 -1.07 -1.35
C ILE A 20 6.50 -0.95 0.07
N PHE A 21 6.73 0.20 0.71
CA PHE A 21 6.25 0.48 2.06
C PHE A 21 5.09 1.48 2.00
N PHE A 22 3.87 1.02 2.21
CA PHE A 22 2.71 1.88 2.38
C PHE A 22 2.64 2.35 3.83
N SER A 23 2.42 3.65 4.01
CA SER A 23 2.27 4.27 5.33
C SER A 23 0.98 5.06 5.38
N ALA A 24 0.09 4.70 6.31
CA ALA A 24 -1.17 5.38 6.56
C ALA A 24 -1.19 5.97 7.98
N HIS A 25 -2.04 6.96 8.22
CA HIS A 25 -2.20 7.50 9.57
C HIS A 25 -3.02 6.53 10.42
N GLY A 26 -2.58 6.26 11.65
CA GLY A 26 -3.37 5.50 12.60
C GLY A 26 -4.59 6.29 13.08
N VAL A 27 -5.65 5.57 13.42
CA VAL A 27 -6.81 6.09 14.16
C VAL A 27 -6.81 5.50 15.57
N PRO A 28 -7.37 6.19 16.59
CA PRO A 28 -7.49 5.62 17.93
C PRO A 28 -8.21 4.26 17.90
N PRO A 29 -7.75 3.24 18.66
CA PRO A 29 -8.37 1.91 18.65
C PRO A 29 -9.89 1.93 18.93
N ALA A 30 -10.34 2.82 19.81
CA ALA A 30 -11.76 3.00 20.14
C ALA A 30 -12.63 3.33 18.90
N TYR A 31 -12.07 3.97 17.87
CA TYR A 31 -12.84 4.30 16.67
C TYR A 31 -13.12 3.04 15.83
N VAL A 32 -12.17 2.11 15.80
CA VAL A 32 -12.34 0.84 15.10
C VAL A 32 -13.20 -0.12 15.90
N GLU A 33 -12.92 -0.27 17.20
CA GLU A 33 -13.55 -1.28 18.05
C GLU A 33 -14.95 -0.89 18.52
N GLU A 34 -15.16 0.37 18.89
CA GLU A 34 -16.42 0.84 19.49
C GLU A 34 -17.31 1.56 18.48
N ALA A 35 -16.71 2.37 17.59
CA ALA A 35 -17.45 3.14 16.59
C ALA A 35 -17.58 2.43 15.23
N GLY A 36 -16.89 1.30 15.03
CA GLY A 36 -16.95 0.52 13.80
C GLY A 36 -16.40 1.27 12.58
N ASP A 37 -15.40 2.13 12.78
CA ASP A 37 -14.79 2.94 11.73
C ASP A 37 -14.19 2.05 10.62
N PRO A 38 -14.64 2.18 9.35
CA PRO A 38 -14.18 1.35 8.24
C PRO A 38 -12.78 1.73 7.75
N TYR A 39 -12.17 2.80 8.26
CA TYR A 39 -10.91 3.37 7.77
C TYR A 39 -9.81 2.33 7.54
N LYS A 40 -9.62 1.41 8.50
CA LYS A 40 -8.59 0.38 8.38
C LYS A 40 -8.86 -0.53 7.18
N ALA A 41 -10.08 -1.02 7.05
CA ALA A 41 -10.49 -1.92 5.98
C ALA A 41 -10.44 -1.23 4.61
N GLU A 42 -10.90 0.02 4.52
CA GLU A 42 -10.83 0.82 3.29
C GLU A 42 -9.38 1.07 2.85
N MET A 43 -8.47 1.26 3.81
CA MET A 43 -7.04 1.43 3.51
C MET A 43 -6.40 0.12 3.03
N GLU A 44 -6.72 -1.01 3.66
CA GLU A 44 -6.26 -2.34 3.23
C GLU A 44 -6.75 -2.65 1.81
N GLU A 45 -8.05 -2.43 1.54
CA GLU A 45 -8.65 -2.60 0.19
C GLU A 45 -7.99 -1.67 -0.84
N CYS A 46 -7.72 -0.41 -0.48
CA CYS A 46 -7.04 0.53 -1.37
C CYS A 46 -5.64 0.05 -1.74
N VAL A 47 -4.87 -0.48 -0.77
CA VAL A 47 -3.54 -1.05 -1.03
C VAL A 47 -3.62 -2.28 -1.92
N ASP A 48 -4.58 -3.18 -1.68
CA ASP A 48 -4.78 -4.38 -2.49
C ASP A 48 -5.06 -4.00 -3.96
N LEU A 49 -5.97 -3.06 -4.20
CA LEU A 49 -6.28 -2.57 -5.56
C LEU A 49 -5.06 -1.93 -6.26
N ILE A 50 -4.19 -1.24 -5.51
CA ILE A 50 -2.95 -0.68 -6.06
C ILE A 50 -2.01 -1.81 -6.48
N MET A 51 -1.87 -2.84 -5.65
CA MET A 51 -0.99 -3.97 -5.90
C MET A 51 -1.50 -4.84 -7.05
N GLU A 52 -2.80 -5.11 -7.13
CA GLU A 52 -3.42 -5.79 -8.28
C GLU A 52 -3.12 -5.07 -9.60
N GLU A 53 -3.27 -3.73 -9.61
CA GLU A 53 -2.94 -2.93 -10.80
C GLU A 53 -1.44 -2.92 -11.13
N LEU A 54 -0.55 -3.09 -10.15
CA LEU A 54 0.89 -3.27 -10.41
C LEU A 54 1.19 -4.66 -10.98
N GLU A 55 0.49 -5.70 -10.51
CA GLU A 55 0.61 -7.06 -11.03
C GLU A 55 0.19 -7.15 -12.50
N THR A 56 -0.87 -6.46 -12.93
CA THR A 56 -1.26 -6.40 -14.35
C THR A 56 -0.14 -5.85 -15.26
N ARG A 57 0.76 -5.04 -14.68
CA ARG A 57 1.94 -4.44 -15.31
C ARG A 57 3.22 -5.27 -15.14
N LYS A 58 3.11 -6.47 -14.55
CA LYS A 58 4.22 -7.38 -14.22
C LYS A 58 5.19 -6.82 -13.16
N ILE A 59 4.68 -5.98 -12.26
CA ILE A 59 5.40 -5.48 -11.10
C ILE A 59 4.87 -6.23 -9.88
N SER A 60 5.70 -7.11 -9.31
CA SER A 60 5.34 -8.00 -8.20
C SER A 60 6.29 -7.83 -7.02
N ASN A 61 6.66 -6.58 -6.73
CA ASN A 61 7.51 -6.22 -5.61
C ASN A 61 6.84 -6.61 -4.28
N ALA A 62 7.64 -7.05 -3.31
CA ALA A 62 7.14 -7.26 -1.95
C ALA A 62 6.63 -5.94 -1.37
N PHE A 63 5.54 -5.99 -0.62
CA PHE A 63 4.95 -4.80 0.01
C PHE A 63 4.52 -5.04 1.46
N THR A 64 4.37 -3.95 2.20
CA THR A 64 3.76 -3.94 3.53
C THR A 64 2.99 -2.63 3.75
N LEU A 65 2.02 -2.65 4.66
CA LEU A 65 1.26 -1.49 5.10
C LEU A 65 1.46 -1.30 6.60
N ALA A 66 1.90 -0.11 7.01
CA ALA A 66 2.02 0.29 8.40
C ALA A 66 1.11 1.48 8.70
N TYR A 67 0.59 1.52 9.93
CA TYR A 67 -0.14 2.66 10.47
C TYR A 67 0.76 3.38 11.47
N GLN A 68 0.88 4.70 11.32
CA GLN A 68 1.75 5.57 12.14
C GLN A 68 0.96 6.55 13.00
#